data_AF-A0AAP2XZL7-F1
#
_entry.id   AF-A0AAP2XZL7-F1
#
_cell.length_a   1.000
_cell.length_b   1.000
_cell.length_c   1.000
_cell.angle_alpha   90.00
_cell.angle_beta   90.00
_cell.angle_gamma   90.00
#
_symmetry.space_group_name_H-M   'P 1'
#
loop_
_entity.id
_entity.type
_entity.pdbx_description
1 polymer ?
#
loop_
_entity_poly.entity_id
_entity_poly.type
_entity_poly.pdbx_seq_one_letter_code
_entity_poly.pdbx_strand_id
1 'polypeptide(L)'
;MLHTLEKGEYPKGHRYWSNATGDLNAALEDLPVQLRRVLDELWSDGYGVECYLVEWNGRYCVQLSAMYDGSYAADLGIGYPELVELARRRAEELGAERQDLHVVFAEDVDQWKANDPFTEIWVVMPWDVDADAFHEVADWFNSRCYFNE
;
A
#
# COMPACT_ATOMS: atom_id res chain seq x y z
N MET A 1 4.31 3.45 -13.16
CA MET A 1 4.19 2.07 -13.70
C MET A 1 3.22 1.25 -12.85
N LEU A 2 2.18 0.69 -13.46
CA LEU A 2 1.22 -0.21 -12.82
C LEU A 2 1.75 -1.65 -12.80
N HIS A 3 1.59 -2.32 -11.66
CA HIS A 3 1.85 -3.75 -11.45
C HIS A 3 0.56 -4.41 -10.98
N THR A 4 0.13 -5.48 -11.66
CA THR A 4 -1.04 -6.26 -11.24
C THR A 4 -0.55 -7.62 -10.76
N LEU A 5 -0.88 -7.97 -9.53
CA LEU A 5 -0.51 -9.26 -8.96
C LEU A 5 -1.45 -10.37 -9.42
N GLU A 6 -0.98 -11.61 -9.33
CA GLU A 6 -1.87 -12.76 -9.43
C GLU A 6 -2.82 -12.78 -8.23
N LYS A 7 -4.10 -13.07 -8.50
CA LYS A 7 -5.15 -13.07 -7.47
C LYS A 7 -4.79 -14.02 -6.33
N GLY A 8 -4.91 -13.55 -5.10
CA GLY A 8 -4.58 -14.31 -3.89
C GLY A 8 -3.09 -14.43 -3.59
N GLU A 9 -2.21 -13.83 -4.40
CA GLU A 9 -0.78 -13.85 -4.17
C GLU A 9 -0.25 -12.49 -3.70
N TYR A 10 0.66 -12.53 -2.72
CA TYR A 10 1.57 -11.41 -2.47
C TYR A 10 2.78 -11.52 -3.42
N PRO A 11 3.39 -10.39 -3.85
CA PRO A 11 4.48 -10.40 -4.80
C PRO A 11 5.68 -11.13 -4.22
N LYS A 12 6.29 -12.00 -5.02
CA LYS A 12 7.58 -12.61 -4.68
C LYS A 12 8.61 -11.50 -4.47
N GLY A 13 9.33 -11.56 -3.34
CA GLY A 13 10.30 -10.55 -2.98
C GLY A 13 9.69 -9.28 -2.37
N HIS A 14 8.44 -9.33 -1.94
CA HIS A 14 7.85 -8.37 -1.00
C HIS A 14 7.98 -8.87 0.43
N ARG A 15 8.47 -8.03 1.34
CA ARG A 15 8.61 -8.34 2.76
C ARG A 15 8.26 -7.12 3.62
N TYR A 16 7.36 -7.31 4.56
CA TYR A 16 7.03 -6.32 5.57
C TYR A 16 8.07 -6.30 6.70
N TRP A 17 8.59 -5.12 6.99
CA TRP A 17 9.46 -4.84 8.15
C TRP A 17 8.71 -4.16 9.29
N SER A 18 7.56 -3.54 9.00
CA SER A 18 6.61 -3.05 9.99
C SER A 18 5.20 -3.53 9.66
N ASN A 19 4.31 -3.50 10.65
CA ASN A 19 2.87 -3.49 10.42
C ASN A 19 2.36 -2.06 10.18
N ALA A 20 1.04 -1.92 10.05
CA ALA A 20 0.32 -0.66 9.84
C ALA A 20 0.49 0.34 11.00
N THR A 21 0.65 -0.18 12.22
CA THR A 21 0.82 0.63 13.44
C THR A 21 2.28 0.96 13.76
N GLY A 22 3.21 0.62 12.87
CA GLY A 22 4.63 0.91 13.02
C GLY A 22 5.40 -0.09 13.90
N ASP A 23 4.75 -1.16 14.37
CA ASP A 23 5.46 -2.22 15.09
C ASP A 23 6.36 -2.98 14.12
N LEU A 24 7.62 -3.15 14.52
CA LEU A 24 8.62 -3.79 13.69
C LEU A 24 8.56 -5.32 13.80
N ASN A 25 8.75 -5.99 12.66
CA ASN A 25 8.92 -7.45 12.56
C ASN A 25 10.36 -7.90 12.90
N ALA A 26 11.20 -6.98 13.35
CA ALA A 26 12.59 -7.20 13.75
C ALA A 26 12.93 -6.27 14.93
N ALA A 27 14.04 -6.54 15.61
CA ALA A 27 14.55 -5.61 16.60
C ALA A 27 14.96 -4.29 15.93
N LEU A 28 14.78 -3.18 16.63
CA LEU A 28 15.06 -1.84 16.14
C LEU A 28 16.54 -1.72 15.67
N GLU A 29 17.46 -2.27 16.44
CA GLU A 29 18.91 -2.32 16.13
C GLU A 29 19.29 -3.16 14.91
N ASP A 30 18.45 -4.12 14.51
CA ASP A 30 18.65 -4.96 13.32
C ASP A 30 18.05 -4.34 12.05
N LEU A 31 17.34 -3.21 12.19
CA LEU A 31 16.71 -2.53 11.06
C LEU A 31 17.80 -1.92 10.16
N PRO A 32 17.80 -2.23 8.84
CA PRO A 32 18.71 -1.60 7.89
C PRO A 32 18.66 -0.08 7.97
N VAL A 33 19.81 0.59 7.82
CA VAL A 33 19.90 2.06 7.96
C VAL A 33 18.94 2.80 7.02
N GLN A 34 18.66 2.23 5.85
CA GLN A 34 17.67 2.74 4.90
C GLN A 34 16.26 2.74 5.49
N LEU A 35 15.84 1.62 6.09
CA LEU A 35 14.52 1.49 6.71
C LEU A 35 14.43 2.25 8.03
N ARG A 36 15.56 2.44 8.72
CA ARG A 36 15.63 3.36 9.86
C ARG A 36 15.27 4.78 9.45
N ARG A 37 15.86 5.28 8.35
CA ARG A 37 15.51 6.58 7.81
C ARG A 37 14.03 6.66 7.48
N VAL A 38 13.49 5.65 6.79
CA VAL A 38 12.05 5.60 6.48
C VAL A 38 11.21 5.68 7.75
N LEU A 39 11.56 4.93 8.80
CA LEU A 39 10.88 4.97 10.10
C LEU A 39 10.90 6.37 10.73
N ASP A 40 12.07 7.00 10.72
CA ASP A 40 12.30 8.25 11.46
C ASP A 40 11.78 9.49 10.70
N GLU A 41 11.79 9.47 9.37
CA GLU A 41 11.52 10.64 8.53
C GLU A 41 10.22 10.56 7.72
N LEU A 42 9.76 9.36 7.34
CA LEU A 42 8.67 9.21 6.38
C LEU A 42 7.44 8.51 6.98
N TRP A 43 7.65 7.51 7.82
CA TRP A 43 6.57 6.71 8.37
C TRP A 43 5.66 7.53 9.28
N SER A 44 4.35 7.39 9.11
CA SER A 44 3.32 7.94 9.99
C SER A 44 2.02 7.15 9.82
N ASP A 45 1.23 7.08 10.89
CA ASP A 45 -0.17 6.63 10.88
C ASP A 45 -1.16 7.75 10.49
N GLY A 46 -0.67 8.94 10.19
CA GLY A 46 -1.47 10.15 9.93
C GLY A 46 -1.87 10.39 8.48
N TYR A 47 -1.47 9.55 7.53
CA TYR A 47 -1.71 9.80 6.09
C TYR A 47 -3.13 9.46 5.62
N GLY A 48 -3.96 8.83 6.46
CA GLY A 48 -5.27 8.32 6.07
C GLY A 48 -5.23 7.02 5.25
N VAL A 49 -4.04 6.63 4.80
CA VAL A 49 -3.70 5.33 4.22
C VAL A 49 -2.63 4.67 5.07
N GLU A 50 -2.51 3.34 5.00
CA GLU A 50 -1.52 2.62 5.80
C GLU A 50 -0.11 2.85 5.27
N CYS A 51 0.85 3.06 6.17
CA CYS A 51 2.25 3.26 5.83
C CYS A 51 3.11 2.11 6.35
N TYR A 52 3.89 1.49 5.46
CA TYR A 52 4.72 0.33 5.78
C TYR A 52 6.18 0.54 5.38
N LEU A 53 7.06 -0.01 6.21
CA LEU A 53 8.44 -0.28 5.84
C LEU A 53 8.47 -1.62 5.11
N VAL A 54 8.92 -1.63 3.87
CA VAL A 54 8.94 -2.85 3.06
C VAL A 54 10.27 -3.05 2.35
N GLU A 55 10.57 -4.30 2.04
CA GLU A 55 11.49 -4.63 0.96
C GLU A 55 10.67 -5.07 -0.24
N TRP A 56 10.97 -4.52 -1.42
CA TRP A 56 10.33 -4.91 -2.66
C TRP A 56 11.37 -5.08 -3.77
N ASN A 57 11.38 -6.25 -4.40
CA ASN A 57 12.35 -6.61 -5.45
C ASN A 57 13.81 -6.38 -5.02
N GLY A 58 14.13 -6.73 -3.77
CA GLY A 58 15.47 -6.60 -3.20
C GLY A 58 15.88 -5.17 -2.85
N ARG A 59 14.94 -4.23 -2.79
CA ARG A 59 15.18 -2.83 -2.44
C ARG A 59 14.34 -2.43 -1.24
N TYR A 60 14.95 -1.66 -0.34
CA TYR A 60 14.22 -1.05 0.77
C TYR A 60 13.36 0.11 0.27
N CYS A 61 12.12 0.14 0.73
CA CYS A 61 11.08 1.04 0.26
C CYS A 61 10.18 1.48 1.40
N VAL A 62 9.46 2.56 1.14
CA VAL A 62 8.24 2.93 1.88
C VAL A 62 7.04 2.60 1.00
N GLN A 63 6.01 2.01 1.59
CA GLN A 63 4.77 1.65 0.91
C GLN A 63 3.60 2.35 1.58
N LEU A 64 2.74 2.95 0.77
CA LEU A 64 1.39 3.37 1.17
C LEU A 64 0.39 2.32 0.67
N SER A 65 -0.56 1.89 1.49
CA SER A 65 -1.60 0.92 1.12
C SER A 65 -3.00 1.44 1.43
N ALA A 66 -3.91 1.27 0.48
CA ALA A 66 -5.34 1.40 0.71
C ALA A 66 -5.99 0.01 0.59
N MET A 67 -6.64 -0.42 1.67
CA MET A 67 -7.30 -1.72 1.80
C MET A 67 -8.82 -1.61 1.58
N TYR A 68 -9.38 -2.59 0.88
CA TYR A 68 -10.79 -2.68 0.52
C TYR A 68 -11.31 -4.08 0.88
N ASP A 69 -12.22 -4.15 1.84
CA ASP A 69 -12.81 -5.40 2.30
C ASP A 69 -14.34 -5.43 2.08
N GLY A 70 -14.97 -6.53 2.49
CA GLY A 70 -16.42 -6.66 2.39
C GLY A 70 -17.20 -5.65 3.25
N SER A 71 -16.61 -5.16 4.34
CA SER A 71 -17.21 -4.14 5.20
C SER A 71 -17.26 -2.79 4.49
N TYR A 72 -16.16 -2.39 3.84
CA TYR A 72 -16.09 -1.18 3.04
C TYR A 72 -17.04 -1.23 1.83
N ALA A 73 -17.17 -2.40 1.18
CA ALA A 73 -18.16 -2.59 0.13
C ALA A 73 -19.59 -2.38 0.65
N ALA A 74 -19.90 -2.90 1.83
CA ALA A 74 -21.20 -2.73 2.47
C ALA A 74 -21.49 -1.27 2.83
N ASP A 75 -20.51 -0.53 3.31
CA ASP A 75 -20.63 0.91 3.60
C ASP A 75 -20.94 1.73 2.34
N LEU A 76 -20.38 1.32 1.19
CA LEU A 76 -20.67 1.88 -0.13
C LEU A 76 -22.02 1.42 -0.73
N GLY A 77 -22.67 0.42 -0.13
CA GLY A 77 -23.90 -0.17 -0.64
C GLY A 77 -23.73 -1.03 -1.91
N ILE A 78 -22.51 -1.51 -2.17
CA ILE A 78 -22.17 -2.34 -3.35
C ILE A 78 -21.70 -3.74 -2.94
N GLY A 79 -21.61 -4.65 -3.90
CA GLY A 79 -21.02 -5.97 -3.68
C GLY A 79 -19.49 -5.91 -3.68
N TYR A 80 -18.83 -6.79 -2.90
CA TYR A 80 -17.37 -6.89 -2.92
C TYR A 80 -16.77 -7.10 -4.34
N PRO A 81 -17.32 -7.95 -5.23
CA PRO A 81 -16.83 -8.04 -6.61
C PRO A 81 -16.91 -6.72 -7.40
N GLU A 82 -17.90 -5.86 -7.11
CA GLU A 82 -18.01 -4.55 -7.75
C GLU A 82 -16.95 -3.58 -7.20
N LEU A 83 -16.69 -3.64 -5.89
CA LEU A 83 -15.58 -2.90 -5.25
C LEU A 83 -14.22 -3.30 -5.83
N VAL A 84 -13.98 -4.59 -6.07
CA VAL A 84 -12.74 -5.07 -6.72
C VAL A 84 -12.54 -4.43 -8.09
N GLU A 85 -13.59 -4.35 -8.91
CA GLU A 85 -13.51 -3.72 -10.24
C GLU A 85 -13.41 -2.19 -10.19
N LEU A 86 -13.92 -1.55 -9.13
CA LEU A 86 -13.66 -0.12 -8.85
C LEU A 86 -12.19 0.09 -8.48
N ALA A 87 -11.65 -0.70 -7.56
CA ALA A 87 -10.26 -0.64 -7.14
C ALA A 87 -9.29 -0.91 -8.32
N ARG A 88 -9.59 -1.89 -9.18
CA ARG A 88 -8.80 -2.17 -10.39
C ARG A 88 -8.74 -0.94 -11.31
N ARG A 89 -9.89 -0.35 -11.64
CA ARG A 89 -9.95 0.86 -12.47
C ARG A 89 -9.22 2.03 -11.82
N ARG A 90 -9.35 2.20 -10.50
CA ARG A 90 -8.63 3.24 -9.77
C ARG A 90 -7.11 3.02 -9.83
N ALA A 91 -6.63 1.79 -9.71
CA ALA A 91 -5.21 1.48 -9.88
C ALA A 91 -4.70 1.82 -11.29
N GLU A 92 -5.49 1.55 -12.32
CA GLU A 92 -5.19 1.93 -13.71
C GLU A 92 -5.12 3.46 -13.88
N GLU A 93 -6.08 4.20 -13.34
CA GLU A 93 -6.10 5.67 -13.33
C GLU A 93 -4.87 6.25 -12.62
N LEU A 94 -4.58 5.78 -11.42
CA LEU A 94 -3.43 6.21 -10.62
C LEU A 94 -2.10 5.93 -11.36
N GLY A 95 -1.97 4.73 -11.93
CA GLY A 95 -0.79 4.33 -12.69
C GLY A 95 -0.59 5.14 -13.98
N ALA A 96 -1.68 5.63 -14.58
CA ALA A 96 -1.66 6.51 -15.74
C ALA A 96 -1.35 7.97 -15.36
N GLU A 97 -1.87 8.47 -14.24
CA GLU A 97 -1.65 9.82 -13.73
C GLU A 97 -0.21 10.02 -13.25
N ARG A 98 0.36 9.03 -12.56
CA ARG A 98 1.73 9.06 -12.01
C ARG A 98 2.58 7.92 -12.54
N GLN A 99 3.07 8.10 -13.77
CA GLN A 99 3.94 7.11 -14.43
C GLN A 99 5.29 6.93 -13.72
N ASP A 100 5.72 7.94 -12.96
CA ASP A 100 6.91 7.98 -12.11
C ASP A 100 6.82 7.10 -10.86
N LEU A 101 5.60 6.75 -10.42
CA LEU A 101 5.37 5.95 -9.23
C LEU A 101 5.15 4.48 -9.55
N HIS A 102 5.49 3.61 -8.61
CA HIS A 102 5.09 2.22 -8.68
C HIS A 102 3.72 2.04 -8.01
N VAL A 103 2.69 1.82 -8.83
CA VAL A 103 1.33 1.51 -8.36
C VAL A 103 1.14 0.00 -8.46
N VAL A 104 0.65 -0.63 -7.39
CA VAL A 104 0.39 -2.08 -7.37
C VAL A 104 -1.07 -2.32 -7.08
N PHE A 105 -1.72 -3.18 -7.88
CA PHE A 105 -3.05 -3.71 -7.60
C PHE A 105 -2.94 -5.16 -7.14
N ALA A 106 -3.47 -5.44 -5.95
CA ALA A 106 -3.45 -6.75 -5.33
C ALA A 106 -4.87 -7.20 -5.03
N GLU A 107 -5.35 -8.25 -5.71
CA GLU A 107 -6.72 -8.75 -5.57
C GLU A 107 -6.77 -9.96 -4.64
N ASP A 108 -7.74 -9.94 -3.72
CA ASP A 108 -8.05 -11.03 -2.79
C ASP A 108 -6.84 -11.56 -2.01
N VAL A 109 -5.97 -10.66 -1.55
CA VAL A 109 -4.79 -11.04 -0.78
C VAL A 109 -5.18 -11.54 0.62
N ASP A 110 -4.63 -12.68 1.01
CA ASP A 110 -4.92 -13.33 2.30
C ASP A 110 -3.76 -13.09 3.25
N GLN A 111 -3.94 -12.16 4.18
CA GLN A 111 -2.89 -11.85 5.16
C GLN A 111 -3.33 -12.11 6.59
N TRP A 112 -4.63 -12.04 6.91
CA TRP A 112 -5.11 -12.11 8.28
C TRP A 112 -6.48 -12.80 8.38
N LYS A 113 -6.44 -14.13 8.50
CA LYS A 113 -7.52 -15.04 8.96
C LYS A 113 -8.57 -15.45 7.91
N ALA A 114 -8.53 -16.74 7.59
CA ALA A 114 -9.69 -17.61 7.39
C ALA A 114 -10.91 -16.99 6.67
N ASN A 115 -10.83 -16.92 5.34
CA ASN A 115 -11.95 -16.75 4.40
C ASN A 115 -12.51 -15.34 4.15
N ASP A 116 -11.88 -14.26 4.62
CA ASP A 116 -12.30 -12.90 4.24
C ASP A 116 -11.19 -12.20 3.44
N PRO A 117 -11.17 -12.36 2.09
CA PRO A 117 -10.18 -11.73 1.25
C PRO A 117 -10.37 -10.21 1.22
N PHE A 118 -9.28 -9.47 1.11
CA PHE A 118 -9.31 -8.04 0.84
C PHE A 118 -8.50 -7.71 -0.41
N THR A 119 -8.86 -6.61 -1.05
CA THR A 119 -8.17 -6.06 -2.21
C THR A 119 -7.42 -4.82 -1.79
N GLU A 120 -6.26 -4.56 -2.39
CA GLU A 120 -5.43 -3.40 -2.07
C GLU A 120 -4.94 -2.66 -3.31
N ILE A 121 -4.71 -1.37 -3.14
CA ILE A 121 -3.85 -0.58 -4.02
C ILE A 121 -2.65 -0.09 -3.21
N TRP A 122 -1.45 -0.24 -3.76
CA TRP A 122 -0.23 0.25 -3.14
C TRP A 122 0.43 1.33 -3.98
N VAL A 123 1.11 2.24 -3.30
CA VAL A 123 2.13 3.10 -3.89
C VAL A 123 3.45 2.79 -3.21
N VAL A 124 4.45 2.37 -3.98
CA VAL A 124 5.77 2.02 -3.45
C VAL A 124 6.81 3.01 -3.93
N MET A 125 7.56 3.58 -2.99
CA MET A 125 8.62 4.54 -3.23
C MET A 125 9.95 4.04 -2.64
N PRO A 126 11.10 4.36 -3.25
CA PRO A 126 12.38 3.94 -2.72
C PRO A 126 12.66 4.64 -1.39
N TRP A 127 13.45 4.00 -0.53
CA TRP A 127 13.79 4.51 0.80
C TRP A 127 14.46 5.89 0.81
N ASP A 128 15.05 6.32 -0.31
CA ASP A 128 15.77 7.59 -0.49
C ASP A 128 14.89 8.68 -1.14
N VAL A 129 13.58 8.45 -1.26
CA VAL A 129 12.64 9.50 -1.66
C VAL A 129 12.75 10.71 -0.72
N ASP A 130 12.67 11.89 -1.32
CA ASP A 130 12.61 13.15 -0.57
C ASP A 130 11.34 13.21 0.28
N ALA A 131 11.43 13.80 1.47
CA ALA A 131 10.31 13.82 2.42
C ALA A 131 9.14 14.67 1.92
N ASP A 132 9.41 15.81 1.28
CA ASP A 132 8.34 16.66 0.74
C ASP A 132 7.65 15.97 -0.44
N ALA A 133 8.43 15.33 -1.31
CA ALA A 133 7.90 14.52 -2.40
C ALA A 133 7.07 13.33 -1.88
N PHE A 134 7.51 12.68 -0.81
CA PHE A 134 6.77 11.59 -0.18
C PHE A 134 5.42 12.07 0.39
N HIS A 135 5.41 13.18 1.13
CA HIS A 135 4.17 13.74 1.68
C HIS A 135 3.20 14.17 0.58
N GLU A 136 3.69 14.77 -0.51
CA GLU A 136 2.86 15.11 -1.67
C GLU A 136 2.21 13.86 -2.26
N VAL A 137 2.97 12.76 -2.38
CA VAL A 137 2.43 11.48 -2.87
C VAL A 137 1.45 10.88 -1.88
N ALA A 138 1.67 11.00 -0.58
CA ALA A 138 0.76 10.51 0.45
C ALA A 138 -0.60 11.23 0.38
N ASP A 139 -0.59 12.56 0.32
CA ASP A 139 -1.81 13.37 0.17
C ASP A 139 -2.52 13.09 -1.17
N TRP A 140 -1.74 12.98 -2.25
CA TRP A 140 -2.24 12.64 -3.58
C TRP A 140 -2.93 11.27 -3.59
N PHE A 141 -2.32 10.27 -2.97
CA PHE A 141 -2.85 8.91 -2.94
C PHE A 141 -4.09 8.82 -2.05
N ASN A 142 -4.03 9.36 -0.83
CA ASN A 142 -5.15 9.37 0.12
C ASN A 142 -6.41 10.03 -0.47
N SER A 143 -6.24 11.15 -1.17
CA SER A 143 -7.36 11.86 -1.83
C SER A 143 -8.00 11.11 -3.01
N ARG A 144 -7.42 9.98 -3.43
CA ARG A 144 -7.86 9.20 -4.60
C ARG A 144 -8.07 7.72 -4.32
N CYS A 145 -7.78 7.19 -3.14
CA CYS A 145 -7.98 5.75 -2.93
C CYS A 145 -9.37 5.40 -2.40
N TYR A 146 -10.11 6.35 -1.81
CA TYR A 146 -11.45 6.10 -1.27
C TYR A 146 -12.57 6.47 -2.25
N PHE A 147 -13.70 5.74 -2.18
CA PHE A 147 -14.86 5.87 -3.08
C PHE A 147 -16.10 6.49 -2.42
N ASN A 148 -16.00 6.91 -1.15
CA ASN A 148 -17.07 7.62 -0.47
C ASN A 148 -17.07 9.09 -0.92
N GLU A 149 -18.11 9.52 -1.65
CA GLU A 149 -18.39 10.94 -1.94
C GLU A 149 -19.20 11.61 -0.83
#